data_AF-A0A022RUD1-F1
#
_entry.id   AF-A0A022RUD1-F1
#
_cell.length_a   1.000
_cell.length_b   1.000
_cell.length_c   1.000
_cell.angle_alpha   90.00
_cell.angle_beta   90.00
_cell.angle_gamma   90.00
#
_symmetry.space_group_name_H-M   'P 1'
#
loop_
_entity.id
_entity.type
_entity.pdbx_description
1 polymer ?
#
loop_
_entity_poly.entity_id
_entity_poly.type
_entity_poly.pdbx_seq_one_letter_code
_entity_poly.pdbx_strand_id
1 'polypeptide(L)'
;MLDTRSKPDKYSFTFVISSSARRSSVVHGQIVHGMVVKNGYLQNLYVANSLISMYAVFARVDDACKVFEEMPDRDVFSWTSLVGAYTKNGNMQRASNIFWEMPLRNDVSWAVMISGFVSCGMYNQALEYFHNMISKMKPNEAVLVCALSACANLGSFDRGNWIHVYIDKTRIPETSNITTALIDMYSKCGRIDHAYRVFDKIPRRDVQNFTSMISGLSIHGLGKQAIRVFHQMLAEKLKPNEITILGVLNGCSHTGIIQHGSSIFYNMENLWGLVPKIEHYGCYIDLLGRAGFLAKAFGMVKNMPISPDLVIWRALLSACRIHRSSCFGERVMNHLEQLDLQSCAGGDVLLSNLYASLGKWENVARVRKTMGKEKNRSEIGCSWIEVNGFVHEFRVADSHHPQIDEIREKLSEVLKRVGLVGYAVDSTNASFDLSEEDREQAVALHSEKLAVAFGLMNTARGDSIRIMKNLRTCEDCHTALKAISEVYEREIIVRDRSRFHTFRGGECLCVDYW
;
A
#
# COMPACT_ATOMS: atom_id res chain seq x y z
N MET A 1 49.73 -2.10 -41.01
CA MET A 1 49.94 -1.59 -39.63
C MET A 1 48.77 -2.02 -38.75
N LEU A 2 48.63 -3.32 -38.50
CA LEU A 2 47.63 -3.90 -37.61
C LEU A 2 48.38 -4.62 -36.50
N ASP A 3 48.83 -3.87 -35.49
CA ASP A 3 49.32 -4.47 -34.25
C ASP A 3 49.20 -3.46 -33.09
N THR A 4 48.00 -3.36 -32.52
CA THR A 4 47.81 -2.79 -31.18
C THR A 4 46.67 -3.51 -30.48
N ARG A 5 46.95 -4.67 -29.86
CA ARG A 5 46.10 -5.19 -28.77
C ARG A 5 46.23 -4.22 -27.59
N SER A 6 45.44 -3.16 -27.56
CA SER A 6 45.32 -2.28 -26.40
C SER A 6 44.80 -3.11 -25.23
N LYS A 7 45.62 -3.28 -24.18
CA LYS A 7 45.18 -3.97 -22.96
C LYS A 7 44.03 -3.19 -22.32
N PRO A 8 42.99 -3.87 -21.80
CA PRO A 8 41.91 -3.20 -21.10
C PRO A 8 42.47 -2.39 -19.91
N ASP A 9 41.99 -1.16 -19.77
CA ASP A 9 42.30 -0.27 -18.66
C ASP A 9 41.13 -0.18 -17.66
N LYS A 10 41.32 0.58 -16.58
CA LYS A 10 40.29 0.78 -15.55
C LYS A 10 38.97 1.32 -16.15
N TYR A 11 39.03 2.23 -17.12
CA TYR A 11 37.83 2.81 -17.74
C TYR A 11 37.09 1.76 -18.59
N SER A 12 37.82 0.97 -19.37
CA SER A 12 37.28 -0.13 -20.17
C SER A 12 36.48 -1.10 -19.31
N PHE A 13 37.03 -1.52 -18.16
CA PHE A 13 36.32 -2.40 -17.23
C PHE A 13 35.08 -1.74 -16.63
N THR A 14 35.18 -0.49 -16.16
CA THR A 14 34.05 0.26 -15.59
C THR A 14 32.85 0.32 -16.55
N PHE A 15 33.11 0.57 -17.84
CA PHE A 15 32.08 0.60 -18.88
C PHE A 15 31.47 -0.78 -19.17
N VAL A 16 32.29 -1.82 -19.31
CA VAL A 16 31.82 -3.17 -19.62
C VAL A 16 31.00 -3.75 -18.45
N ILE A 17 31.41 -3.50 -17.20
CA ILE A 17 30.67 -3.85 -16.00
C ILE A 17 29.30 -3.16 -15.99
N SER A 18 29.28 -1.85 -16.22
CA SER A 18 28.05 -1.06 -16.26
C SER A 18 27.09 -1.53 -17.37
N SER A 19 27.62 -1.89 -18.54
CA SER A 19 26.84 -2.48 -19.63
C SER A 19 26.26 -3.85 -19.25
N SER A 20 27.04 -4.68 -18.57
CA SER A 20 26.60 -6.00 -18.10
C SER A 20 25.49 -5.89 -17.06
N ALA A 21 25.59 -4.92 -16.15
CA ALA A 21 24.55 -4.61 -15.18
C ALA A 21 23.24 -4.18 -15.86
N ARG A 22 23.30 -3.30 -16.88
CA ARG A 22 22.11 -2.85 -17.63
C ARG A 22 21.40 -3.97 -18.38
N ARG A 23 22.14 -5.00 -18.81
CA ARG A 23 21.58 -6.17 -19.50
C ARG A 23 21.17 -7.30 -18.56
N SER A 24 21.30 -7.12 -17.24
CA SER A 24 21.00 -8.12 -16.21
C SER A 24 21.63 -9.50 -16.47
N SER A 25 22.79 -9.55 -17.13
CA SER A 25 23.43 -10.82 -17.51
C SER A 25 24.47 -11.24 -16.48
N VAL A 26 24.04 -12.09 -15.53
CA VAL A 26 24.88 -12.58 -14.43
C VAL A 26 26.14 -13.28 -14.94
N VAL A 27 26.01 -14.16 -15.93
CA VAL A 27 27.12 -14.92 -16.51
C VAL A 27 28.17 -13.99 -17.11
N HIS A 28 27.77 -13.03 -17.95
CA HIS A 28 28.70 -12.07 -18.54
C HIS A 28 29.36 -11.21 -17.45
N GLY A 29 28.62 -10.76 -16.44
CA GLY A 29 29.17 -10.00 -15.33
C GLY A 29 30.23 -10.79 -14.53
N GLN A 30 30.01 -12.08 -14.29
CA GLN A 30 30.99 -12.95 -13.62
C GLN A 30 32.24 -13.19 -14.48
N ILE A 31 32.09 -13.36 -15.79
CA ILE A 31 33.24 -13.46 -16.71
C ILE A 31 34.05 -12.17 -16.67
N VAL A 32 33.39 -11.00 -16.74
CA VAL A 32 34.05 -9.69 -16.67
C VAL A 32 34.75 -9.51 -15.32
N HIS A 33 34.12 -9.91 -14.20
CA HIS A 33 34.77 -9.92 -12.89
C HIS A 33 36.04 -10.80 -12.88
N GLY A 34 35.98 -12.01 -13.44
CA GLY A 34 37.17 -12.87 -13.58
C GLY A 34 38.29 -12.21 -14.40
N MET A 35 37.94 -11.45 -15.44
CA MET A 35 38.92 -10.66 -16.20
C MET A 35 39.50 -9.51 -15.38
N VAL A 36 38.70 -8.81 -14.57
CA VAL A 36 39.17 -7.76 -13.65
C VAL A 36 40.21 -8.32 -12.68
N VAL A 37 39.94 -9.47 -12.07
CA VAL A 37 40.87 -10.15 -11.15
C VAL A 37 42.15 -10.55 -11.88
N LYS A 38 42.04 -11.22 -13.04
CA LYS A 38 43.19 -11.69 -13.82
C LYS A 38 44.11 -10.55 -14.28
N ASN A 39 43.56 -9.37 -14.54
CA ASN A 39 44.33 -8.20 -14.96
C ASN A 39 44.75 -7.28 -13.80
N GLY A 40 44.50 -7.68 -12.54
CA GLY A 40 44.95 -6.95 -11.35
C GLY A 40 44.17 -5.67 -11.04
N TYR A 41 42.96 -5.49 -11.60
CA TYR A 41 42.17 -4.27 -11.43
C TYR A 41 41.17 -4.32 -10.27
N LEU A 42 41.05 -5.45 -9.55
CA LEU A 42 40.11 -5.56 -8.42
C LEU A 42 40.41 -4.56 -7.30
N GLN A 43 41.69 -4.27 -7.08
CA GLN A 43 42.13 -3.31 -6.06
C GLN A 43 41.86 -1.85 -6.47
N ASN A 44 41.42 -1.58 -7.71
CA ASN A 44 41.07 -0.24 -8.15
C ASN A 44 39.68 0.16 -7.65
N LEU A 45 39.62 1.22 -6.85
CA LEU A 45 38.39 1.76 -6.24
C LEU A 45 37.21 1.88 -7.21
N TYR A 46 37.41 2.46 -8.40
CA TYR A 46 36.34 2.69 -9.37
C TYR A 46 35.81 1.39 -10.00
N VAL A 47 36.71 0.44 -10.27
CA VAL A 47 36.36 -0.86 -10.85
C VAL A 47 35.62 -1.71 -9.81
N ALA A 48 36.11 -1.75 -8.58
CA ALA A 48 35.46 -2.46 -7.47
C ALA A 48 34.08 -1.88 -7.14
N ASN A 49 33.94 -0.55 -7.09
CA ASN A 49 32.67 0.14 -6.92
C ASN A 49 31.64 -0.22 -8.02
N SER A 50 32.11 -0.38 -9.26
CA SER A 50 31.27 -0.82 -10.37
C SER A 50 30.84 -2.27 -10.24
N LEU A 51 31.73 -3.15 -9.75
CA LEU A 51 31.40 -4.55 -9.49
C LEU A 51 30.37 -4.71 -8.36
N ILE A 52 30.51 -3.96 -7.26
CA ILE A 52 29.52 -3.93 -6.16
C ILE A 52 28.15 -3.53 -6.72
N SER A 53 28.10 -2.44 -7.50
CA SER A 53 26.86 -1.96 -8.11
C SER A 53 26.24 -2.98 -9.07
N MET A 54 27.06 -3.67 -9.86
CA MET A 54 26.62 -4.73 -10.77
C MET A 54 26.03 -5.92 -9.98
N TYR A 55 26.71 -6.41 -8.96
CA TYR A 55 26.22 -7.52 -8.15
C TYR A 55 24.96 -7.15 -7.36
N ALA A 56 24.83 -5.89 -6.93
CA ALA A 56 23.61 -5.37 -6.35
C ALA A 56 22.42 -5.44 -7.33
N VAL A 57 22.62 -5.09 -8.61
CA VAL A 57 21.59 -5.21 -9.66
C VAL A 57 21.22 -6.68 -9.90
N PHE A 58 22.16 -7.61 -9.76
CA PHE A 58 21.92 -9.04 -9.91
C PHE A 58 21.30 -9.70 -8.67
N ALA A 59 21.00 -8.93 -7.61
CA ALA A 59 20.55 -9.45 -6.31
C ALA A 59 21.54 -10.47 -5.68
N ARG A 60 22.83 -10.39 -6.03
CA ARG A 60 23.92 -11.25 -5.54
C ARG A 60 24.69 -10.52 -4.44
N VAL A 61 24.02 -10.22 -3.34
CA VAL A 61 24.57 -9.36 -2.28
C VAL A 61 25.81 -9.96 -1.61
N ASP A 62 25.89 -11.28 -1.49
CA ASP A 62 27.07 -11.95 -0.92
C ASP A 62 28.32 -11.75 -1.80
N ASP A 63 28.17 -11.74 -3.13
CA ASP A 63 29.30 -11.48 -4.04
C ASP A 63 29.71 -10.00 -3.99
N ALA A 64 28.74 -9.09 -3.86
CA ALA A 64 29.03 -7.67 -3.62
C ALA A 64 29.80 -7.47 -2.30
N CYS A 65 29.46 -8.21 -1.25
CA CYS A 65 30.15 -8.20 0.04
C CYS A 65 31.60 -8.68 -0.09
N LYS A 66 31.84 -9.79 -0.82
CA LYS A 66 33.20 -10.29 -1.07
C LYS A 66 34.06 -9.25 -1.79
N VAL A 67 33.53 -8.65 -2.86
CA VAL A 67 34.26 -7.58 -3.57
C VAL A 67 34.59 -6.44 -2.60
N PHE A 68 33.65 -6.03 -1.76
CA PHE A 68 33.85 -4.97 -0.77
C PHE A 68 34.88 -5.33 0.31
N GLU A 69 34.92 -6.57 0.78
CA GLU A 69 35.89 -7.07 1.76
C GLU A 69 37.31 -7.11 1.19
N GLU A 70 37.47 -7.40 -0.10
CA GLU A 70 38.76 -7.46 -0.79
C GLU A 70 39.32 -6.07 -1.19
N MET A 71 38.53 -4.99 -1.04
CA MET A 71 38.98 -3.62 -1.33
C MET A 71 39.95 -3.10 -0.25
N PRO A 72 41.09 -2.52 -0.65
CA PRO A 72 42.07 -1.96 0.30
C PRO A 72 41.57 -0.61 0.85
N ASP A 73 40.98 0.21 -0.03
CA ASP A 73 40.41 1.51 0.27
C ASP A 73 38.91 1.50 -0.08
N ARG A 74 38.10 2.10 0.79
CA ARG A 74 36.63 2.18 0.64
C ARG A 74 36.18 3.62 0.82
N ASP A 75 35.51 4.16 -0.18
CA ASP A 75 34.93 5.50 -0.11
C ASP A 75 33.45 5.44 0.27
N VAL A 76 32.84 6.61 0.51
CA VAL A 76 31.41 6.71 0.86
C VAL A 76 30.54 6.03 -0.20
N PHE A 77 30.96 6.01 -1.47
CA PHE A 77 30.23 5.35 -2.54
C PHE A 77 30.29 3.82 -2.43
N SER A 78 31.45 3.22 -2.11
CA SER A 78 31.60 1.79 -1.85
C SER A 78 30.62 1.34 -0.76
N TRP A 79 30.62 2.05 0.37
CA TRP A 79 29.73 1.77 1.50
C TRP A 79 28.26 1.94 1.13
N THR A 80 27.90 3.07 0.49
CA THR A 80 26.52 3.36 0.10
C THR A 80 25.99 2.35 -0.91
N SER A 81 26.83 1.88 -1.84
CA SER A 81 26.47 0.85 -2.82
C SER A 81 26.18 -0.49 -2.16
N LEU A 82 27.00 -0.88 -1.17
CA LEU A 82 26.77 -2.11 -0.41
C LEU A 82 25.50 -2.01 0.45
N VAL A 83 25.28 -0.90 1.14
CA VAL A 83 24.03 -0.64 1.88
C VAL A 83 22.83 -0.74 0.93
N GLY A 84 22.90 -0.08 -0.23
CA GLY A 84 21.85 -0.13 -1.24
C GLY A 84 21.58 -1.52 -1.81
N ALA A 85 22.58 -2.40 -1.85
CA ALA A 85 22.40 -3.80 -2.23
C ALA A 85 21.57 -4.56 -1.18
N TYR A 86 21.86 -4.36 0.10
CA TYR A 86 21.11 -4.97 1.19
C TYR A 86 19.68 -4.42 1.32
N THR A 87 19.47 -3.11 1.13
CA THR A 87 18.11 -2.53 1.19
C THR A 87 17.24 -3.06 0.06
N LYS A 88 17.75 -3.15 -1.18
CA LYS A 88 17.02 -3.72 -2.32
C LYS A 88 16.68 -5.20 -2.16
N ASN A 89 17.48 -5.94 -1.39
CA ASN A 89 17.23 -7.35 -1.07
C ASN A 89 16.32 -7.52 0.17
N GLY A 90 15.78 -6.43 0.73
CA GLY A 90 14.90 -6.45 1.90
C GLY A 90 15.59 -6.74 3.24
N ASN A 91 16.92 -6.92 3.27
CA ASN A 91 17.66 -7.19 4.51
C ASN A 91 18.05 -5.88 5.21
N MET A 92 17.04 -5.21 5.78
CA MET A 92 17.22 -3.92 6.44
C MET A 92 18.09 -3.98 7.71
N GLN A 93 18.15 -5.14 8.37
CA GLN A 93 19.00 -5.32 9.54
C GLN A 93 20.49 -5.23 9.16
N ARG A 94 20.93 -5.98 8.15
CA ARG A 94 22.33 -5.90 7.69
C ARG A 94 22.63 -4.53 7.08
N ALA A 95 21.70 -3.96 6.30
CA ALA A 95 21.86 -2.60 5.78
C ALA A 95 22.11 -1.59 6.90
N SER A 96 21.34 -1.67 8.00
CA SER A 96 21.50 -0.81 9.18
C SER A 96 22.85 -0.99 9.86
N ASN A 97 23.30 -2.24 10.07
CA ASN A 97 24.59 -2.52 10.69
C ASN A 97 25.74 -1.89 9.87
N ILE A 98 25.78 -2.16 8.56
CA ILE A 98 26.80 -1.62 7.65
C ILE A 98 26.71 -0.09 7.61
N PHE A 99 25.50 0.47 7.57
CA PHE A 99 25.30 1.92 7.60
C PHE A 99 25.88 2.54 8.88
N TRP A 100 25.76 1.90 10.04
CA TRP A 100 26.34 2.36 11.30
C TRP A 100 27.84 2.09 11.45
N GLU A 101 28.42 1.21 10.63
CA GLU A 101 29.87 1.03 10.51
C GLU A 101 30.54 2.07 9.59
N MET A 102 29.77 2.74 8.70
CA MET A 102 30.31 3.75 7.78
C MET A 102 31.09 4.85 8.52
N PRO A 103 32.36 5.13 8.14
CA PRO A 103 33.14 6.21 8.76
C PRO A 103 32.54 7.59 8.52
N LEU A 104 32.00 7.81 7.32
CA LEU A 104 31.37 9.07 6.90
C LEU A 104 30.04 8.77 6.21
N ARG A 105 29.00 9.50 6.59
CA ARG A 105 27.65 9.42 6.00
C ARG A 105 27.30 10.75 5.36
N ASN A 106 26.88 10.70 4.10
CA ASN A 106 26.39 11.86 3.36
C ASN A 106 24.87 11.74 3.11
N ASP A 107 24.30 12.77 2.49
CA ASP A 107 22.87 12.85 2.15
C ASP A 107 22.39 11.66 1.31
N VAL A 108 23.22 11.17 0.37
CA VAL A 108 22.90 9.99 -0.45
C VAL A 108 22.78 8.72 0.41
N SER A 109 23.72 8.48 1.33
CA SER A 109 23.69 7.30 2.20
C SER A 109 22.45 7.27 3.10
N TRP A 110 22.04 8.43 3.64
CA TRP A 110 20.79 8.57 4.40
C TRP A 110 19.56 8.32 3.53
N ALA A 111 19.54 8.88 2.30
CA ALA A 111 18.45 8.66 1.35
C ALA A 111 18.27 7.19 1.01
N VAL A 112 19.36 6.43 0.82
CA VAL A 112 19.31 4.98 0.56
C VAL A 112 18.70 4.22 1.75
N MET A 113 19.07 4.56 2.99
CA MET A 113 18.49 3.91 4.17
C MET A 113 17.00 4.23 4.34
N ILE A 114 16.63 5.51 4.28
CA ILE A 114 15.25 5.96 4.49
C ILE A 114 14.34 5.39 3.39
N SER A 115 14.74 5.48 2.12
CA SER A 115 13.99 4.87 1.01
C SER A 115 13.92 3.35 1.11
N GLY A 116 14.99 2.68 1.57
CA GLY A 116 15.03 1.25 1.86
C GLY A 116 13.97 0.84 2.87
N PHE A 117 13.90 1.52 4.02
CA PHE A 117 12.87 1.24 5.03
C PHE A 117 11.45 1.46 4.49
N VAL A 118 11.21 2.55 3.74
CA VAL A 118 9.90 2.81 3.12
C VAL A 118 9.52 1.70 2.13
N SER A 119 10.45 1.24 1.30
CA SER A 119 10.21 0.16 0.33
C SER A 119 9.90 -1.19 0.98
N CYS A 120 10.40 -1.41 2.20
CA CYS A 120 10.13 -2.60 3.01
C CYS A 120 8.89 -2.45 3.91
N GLY A 121 8.13 -1.35 3.82
CA GLY A 121 6.98 -1.08 4.67
C GLY A 121 7.31 -0.74 6.13
N MET A 122 8.58 -0.49 6.45
CA MET A 122 9.11 -0.20 7.79
C MET A 122 9.07 1.32 8.06
N TYR A 123 7.87 1.90 8.04
CA TYR A 123 7.70 3.36 8.01
C TYR A 123 8.15 4.07 9.31
N ASN A 124 7.98 3.45 10.48
CA ASN A 124 8.44 4.03 11.74
C ASN A 124 9.97 4.16 11.77
N GLN A 125 10.69 3.11 11.37
CA GLN A 125 12.15 3.13 11.25
C GLN A 125 12.62 4.16 10.21
N ALA A 126 11.90 4.31 9.10
CA ALA A 126 12.20 5.36 8.12
C ALA A 126 12.15 6.77 8.74
N LEU A 127 11.13 7.04 9.57
CA LEU A 127 10.98 8.33 10.27
C LEU A 127 12.00 8.51 11.40
N GLU A 128 12.41 7.45 12.08
CA GLU A 128 13.50 7.50 13.07
C GLU A 128 14.84 7.89 12.41
N TYR A 129 15.18 7.27 11.28
CA TYR A 129 16.38 7.61 10.51
C TYR A 129 16.31 9.03 9.95
N PHE A 130 15.12 9.46 9.48
CA PHE A 130 14.89 10.85 9.08
C PHE A 130 15.13 11.83 10.23
N HIS A 131 14.59 11.56 11.42
CA HIS A 131 14.80 12.38 12.61
C HIS A 131 16.28 12.44 13.02
N ASN A 132 17.00 11.32 12.91
CA ASN A 132 18.43 11.28 13.14
C ASN A 132 19.20 12.12 12.11
N MET A 133 18.83 12.04 10.83
CA MET A 133 19.46 12.80 9.76
C MET A 133 19.31 14.31 9.98
N ILE A 134 18.11 14.81 10.25
CA ILE A 134 17.84 16.26 10.40
C ILE A 134 18.62 16.89 11.57
N SER A 135 19.01 16.08 12.58
CA SER A 135 19.85 16.54 13.69
C SER A 135 21.31 16.78 13.27
N LYS A 136 21.74 16.20 12.15
CA LYS A 136 23.12 16.21 11.66
C LYS A 136 23.30 17.00 10.36
N MET A 137 22.30 16.98 9.48
CA MET A 137 22.39 17.61 8.16
C MET A 137 21.01 17.93 7.58
N LYS A 138 20.98 18.79 6.56
CA LYS A 138 19.73 19.11 5.84
C LYS A 138 19.32 17.94 4.93
N PRO A 139 18.04 17.53 4.95
CA PRO A 139 17.54 16.52 4.04
C PRO A 139 17.44 17.08 2.62
N ASN A 140 17.71 16.23 1.64
CA ASN A 140 17.43 16.54 0.24
C ASN A 140 15.96 16.20 -0.10
N GLU A 141 15.54 16.58 -1.31
CA GLU A 141 14.17 16.35 -1.81
C GLU A 141 13.74 14.89 -1.70
N ALA A 142 14.60 13.94 -2.09
CA ALA A 142 14.29 12.51 -2.06
C ALA A 142 13.97 12.03 -0.64
N VAL A 143 14.76 12.47 0.36
CA VAL A 143 14.52 12.14 1.76
C VAL A 143 13.17 12.68 2.25
N LEU A 144 12.83 13.93 1.90
CA LEU A 144 11.57 14.54 2.30
C LEU A 144 10.37 13.81 1.69
N VAL A 145 10.44 13.46 0.40
CA VAL A 145 9.41 12.67 -0.27
C VAL A 145 9.24 11.30 0.39
N CYS A 146 10.33 10.62 0.74
CA CYS A 146 10.27 9.34 1.47
C CYS A 146 9.67 9.50 2.87
N ALA A 147 10.04 10.55 3.62
CA ALA A 147 9.50 10.81 4.95
C ALA A 147 7.99 11.14 4.90
N LEU A 148 7.56 11.97 3.94
CA LEU A 148 6.13 12.26 3.70
C LEU A 148 5.35 11.00 3.31
N SER A 149 5.93 10.14 2.45
CA SER A 149 5.33 8.85 2.09
C SER A 149 5.21 7.91 3.30
N ALA A 150 6.20 7.88 4.19
CA ALA A 150 6.13 7.13 5.44
C ALA A 150 4.99 7.64 6.34
N CYS A 151 4.85 8.96 6.51
CA CYS A 151 3.73 9.58 7.22
C CYS A 151 2.38 9.23 6.57
N ALA A 152 2.29 9.28 5.24
CA ALA A 152 1.09 8.95 4.49
C ALA A 152 0.63 7.50 4.75
N ASN A 153 1.57 6.55 4.71
CA ASN A 153 1.25 5.13 4.94
C ASN A 153 0.86 4.88 6.40
N LEU A 154 1.57 5.48 7.36
CA LEU A 154 1.22 5.42 8.79
C LEU A 154 -0.06 6.18 9.13
N GLY A 155 -0.53 7.09 8.29
CA GLY A 155 -1.60 8.02 8.66
C GLY A 155 -1.18 9.02 9.74
N SER A 156 0.14 9.25 9.92
CA SER A 156 0.67 10.14 10.96
C SER A 156 0.59 11.60 10.52
N PHE A 157 -0.52 12.24 10.87
CA PHE A 157 -0.80 13.62 10.46
C PHE A 157 0.16 14.60 11.12
N ASP A 158 0.45 14.43 12.42
CA ASP A 158 1.24 15.40 13.17
C ASP A 158 2.69 15.44 12.66
N ARG A 159 3.29 14.27 12.40
CA ARG A 159 4.64 14.18 11.83
C ARG A 159 4.68 14.71 10.39
N GLY A 160 3.68 14.37 9.57
CA GLY A 160 3.60 14.85 8.20
C GLY A 160 3.43 16.38 8.12
N ASN A 161 2.59 16.94 8.98
CA ASN A 161 2.39 18.38 9.09
C ASN A 161 3.64 19.10 9.61
N TRP A 162 4.36 18.51 10.57
CA TRP A 162 5.65 19.03 11.02
C TRP A 162 6.67 19.09 9.87
N ILE A 163 6.74 18.06 9.00
CA ILE A 163 7.62 18.05 7.83
C ILE A 163 7.24 19.17 6.85
N HIS A 164 5.94 19.40 6.61
CA HIS A 164 5.50 20.50 5.75
C HIS A 164 5.92 21.87 6.32
N VAL A 165 5.70 22.10 7.62
CA VAL A 165 6.16 23.32 8.30
C VAL A 165 7.68 23.47 8.26
N TYR A 166 8.42 22.36 8.33
CA TYR A 166 9.88 22.34 8.17
C TYR A 166 10.31 22.79 6.77
N ILE A 167 9.66 22.29 5.71
CA ILE A 167 9.91 22.68 4.32
C ILE A 167 9.72 24.19 4.15
N ASP A 168 8.60 24.73 4.65
CA ASP A 168 8.28 26.16 4.60
C ASP A 168 9.33 27.00 5.32
N LYS A 169 9.69 26.62 6.57
CA LYS A 169 10.64 27.36 7.41
C LYS A 169 12.05 27.34 6.85
N THR A 170 12.47 26.23 6.24
CA THR A 170 13.82 26.08 5.67
C THR A 170 13.94 26.61 4.25
N ARG A 171 12.83 27.08 3.67
CA ARG A 171 12.75 27.61 2.30
C ARG A 171 13.25 26.60 1.25
N ILE A 172 12.98 25.31 1.47
CA ILE A 172 13.26 24.27 0.48
C ILE A 172 12.28 24.48 -0.68
N PRO A 173 12.74 24.56 -1.94
CA PRO A 173 11.85 24.74 -3.07
C PRO A 173 10.80 23.64 -3.14
N GLU A 174 9.53 24.02 -3.15
CA GLU A 174 8.40 23.11 -3.35
C GLU A 174 8.35 22.66 -4.82
N THR A 175 9.16 21.65 -5.15
CA THR A 175 9.12 20.99 -6.45
C THR A 175 7.80 20.24 -6.64
N SER A 176 7.54 19.81 -7.88
CA SER A 176 6.35 18.98 -8.16
C SER A 176 6.33 17.69 -7.35
N ASN A 177 7.49 17.07 -7.07
CA ASN A 177 7.54 15.85 -6.27
C ASN A 177 7.16 16.10 -4.81
N ILE A 178 7.65 17.21 -4.22
CA ILE A 178 7.33 17.57 -2.83
C ILE A 178 5.84 17.89 -2.69
N THR A 179 5.29 18.73 -3.56
CA THR A 179 3.87 19.09 -3.54
C THR A 179 2.97 17.88 -3.79
N THR A 180 3.34 16.98 -4.70
CA THR A 180 2.65 15.68 -4.91
C THR A 180 2.67 14.81 -3.67
N ALA A 181 3.82 14.71 -2.99
CA ALA A 181 3.98 13.94 -1.76
C ALA A 181 3.18 14.54 -0.59
N LEU A 182 3.09 15.87 -0.50
CA LEU A 182 2.26 16.57 0.47
C LEU A 182 0.77 16.32 0.23
N ILE A 183 0.31 16.38 -1.02
CA ILE A 183 -1.08 16.04 -1.39
C ILE A 183 -1.40 14.59 -1.00
N ASP A 184 -0.52 13.63 -1.33
CA ASP A 184 -0.71 12.22 -0.98
C ASP A 184 -0.75 12.04 0.55
N MET A 185 0.21 12.62 1.26
CA MET A 185 0.31 12.57 2.72
C MET A 185 -0.95 13.11 3.39
N TYR A 186 -1.38 14.33 3.08
CA TYR A 186 -2.58 14.91 3.69
C TYR A 186 -3.84 14.12 3.33
N SER A 187 -3.97 13.67 2.08
CA SER A 187 -5.11 12.85 1.65
C SER A 187 -5.17 11.55 2.45
N LYS A 188 -4.05 10.86 2.59
CA LYS A 188 -3.94 9.57 3.29
C LYS A 188 -3.98 9.67 4.81
N CYS A 189 -3.71 10.84 5.39
CA CYS A 189 -3.90 11.16 6.80
C CYS A 189 -5.33 11.65 7.14
N GLY A 190 -6.26 11.62 6.18
CA GLY A 190 -7.65 11.99 6.41
C GLY A 190 -7.92 13.50 6.36
N ARG A 191 -6.98 14.31 5.86
CA ARG A 191 -7.08 15.78 5.77
C ARG A 191 -7.13 16.24 4.31
N ILE A 192 -8.21 15.87 3.62
CA ILE A 192 -8.43 16.24 2.20
C ILE A 192 -8.51 17.75 2.00
N ASP A 193 -8.92 18.50 3.03
CA ASP A 193 -8.94 19.96 3.07
C ASP A 193 -7.52 20.55 2.95
N HIS A 194 -6.54 19.99 3.67
CA HIS A 194 -5.13 20.39 3.55
C HIS A 194 -4.54 19.98 2.20
N ALA A 195 -4.88 18.79 1.70
CA ALA A 195 -4.43 18.33 0.39
C ALA A 195 -4.89 19.30 -0.73
N TYR A 196 -6.15 19.73 -0.71
CA TYR A 196 -6.66 20.74 -1.64
C TYR A 196 -5.96 22.09 -1.50
N ARG A 197 -5.68 22.55 -0.28
CA ARG A 197 -4.94 23.82 -0.07
C ARG A 197 -3.55 23.77 -0.68
N VAL A 198 -2.85 22.64 -0.57
CA VAL A 198 -1.55 22.46 -1.24
C VAL A 198 -1.75 22.49 -2.76
N PHE A 199 -2.70 21.71 -3.27
CA PHE A 199 -3.01 21.64 -4.70
C PHE A 199 -3.37 22.99 -5.32
N ASP A 200 -4.15 23.83 -4.63
CA ASP A 200 -4.57 25.15 -5.10
C ASP A 200 -3.42 26.15 -5.17
N LYS A 201 -2.41 26.00 -4.31
CA LYS A 201 -1.22 26.87 -4.29
C LYS A 201 -0.23 26.58 -5.41
N ILE A 202 -0.31 25.42 -6.07
CA ILE A 202 0.63 25.03 -7.13
C ILE A 202 0.43 25.94 -8.37
N PRO A 203 1.42 26.75 -8.77
CA PRO A 203 1.26 27.69 -9.89
C PRO A 203 1.11 26.99 -11.25
N ARG A 204 1.87 25.92 -11.46
CA ARG A 204 1.85 25.11 -12.68
C ARG A 204 1.77 23.64 -12.31
N ARG A 205 0.56 23.11 -12.35
CA ARG A 205 0.30 21.71 -12.03
C ARG A 205 0.73 20.82 -13.18
N ASP A 206 1.23 19.64 -12.84
CA ASP A 206 1.50 18.58 -13.79
C ASP A 206 0.57 17.37 -13.56
N VAL A 207 0.77 16.34 -14.38
CA VAL A 207 0.00 15.09 -14.31
C VAL A 207 0.08 14.43 -12.94
N GLN A 208 1.22 14.53 -12.23
CA GLN A 208 1.40 13.91 -10.92
C GLN A 208 0.58 14.61 -9.85
N ASN A 209 0.57 15.96 -9.84
CA ASN A 209 -0.24 16.72 -8.89
C ASN A 209 -1.74 16.41 -9.04
N PHE A 210 -2.23 16.41 -10.28
CA PHE A 210 -3.64 16.07 -10.59
C PHE A 210 -3.97 14.62 -10.19
N THR A 211 -3.09 13.67 -10.51
CA THR A 211 -3.29 12.26 -10.19
C THR A 211 -3.35 12.01 -8.68
N SER A 212 -2.47 12.67 -7.92
CA SER A 212 -2.46 12.59 -6.45
C SER A 212 -3.75 13.16 -5.84
N MET A 213 -4.19 14.33 -6.30
CA MET A 213 -5.43 14.95 -5.83
C MET A 213 -6.68 14.11 -6.17
N ILE A 214 -6.78 13.60 -7.41
CA ILE A 214 -7.87 12.72 -7.85
C ILE A 214 -7.92 11.45 -6.99
N SER A 215 -6.76 10.81 -6.78
CA SER A 215 -6.68 9.59 -5.97
C SER A 215 -7.08 9.85 -4.52
N GLY A 216 -6.62 10.96 -3.95
CA GLY A 216 -7.02 11.41 -2.62
C GLY A 216 -8.54 11.58 -2.50
N LEU A 217 -9.17 12.26 -3.46
CA LEU A 217 -10.63 12.45 -3.47
C LEU A 217 -11.39 11.13 -3.58
N SER A 218 -10.90 10.21 -4.40
CA SER A 218 -11.52 8.89 -4.59
C SER A 218 -11.48 8.02 -3.34
N ILE A 219 -10.37 8.04 -2.59
CA ILE A 219 -10.23 7.34 -1.30
C ILE A 219 -11.15 7.97 -0.25
N HIS A 220 -11.45 9.27 -0.35
CA HIS A 220 -12.43 9.96 0.52
C HIS A 220 -13.90 9.79 0.08
N GLY A 221 -14.17 9.03 -0.99
CA GLY A 221 -15.53 8.87 -1.53
C GLY A 221 -16.09 10.14 -2.21
N LEU A 222 -15.24 11.12 -2.51
CA LEU A 222 -15.63 12.40 -3.14
C LEU A 222 -15.59 12.31 -4.67
N GLY A 223 -16.20 11.28 -5.24
CA GLY A 223 -16.13 10.95 -6.68
C GLY A 223 -16.56 12.10 -7.61
N LYS A 224 -17.59 12.87 -7.25
CA LYS A 224 -17.99 14.07 -8.03
C LYS A 224 -16.88 15.12 -8.10
N GLN A 225 -16.15 15.32 -7.01
CA GLN A 225 -15.04 16.27 -6.99
C GLN A 225 -13.83 15.72 -7.76
N ALA A 226 -13.55 14.42 -7.65
CA ALA A 226 -12.51 13.76 -8.45
C ALA A 226 -12.74 13.95 -9.96
N ILE A 227 -13.98 13.81 -10.42
CA ILE A 227 -14.37 14.08 -11.82
C ILE A 227 -14.18 15.56 -12.19
N ARG A 228 -14.49 16.50 -11.29
CA ARG A 228 -14.25 17.94 -11.55
C ARG A 228 -12.77 18.24 -11.74
N VAL A 229 -11.92 17.73 -10.84
CA VAL A 229 -10.46 17.88 -10.94
C VAL A 229 -9.91 17.21 -12.20
N PHE A 230 -10.46 16.07 -12.61
CA PHE A 230 -10.12 15.42 -13.88
C PHE A 230 -10.49 16.29 -15.09
N HIS A 231 -11.67 16.90 -15.12
CA HIS A 231 -12.03 17.82 -16.20
C HIS A 231 -11.15 19.08 -16.21
N GLN A 232 -10.74 19.59 -15.05
CA GLN A 232 -9.77 20.68 -14.96
C GLN A 232 -8.43 20.29 -15.59
N MET A 233 -7.93 19.08 -15.31
CA MET A 233 -6.71 18.54 -15.93
C MET A 233 -6.80 18.54 -17.47
N LEU A 234 -7.93 18.09 -18.02
CA LEU A 234 -8.18 18.08 -19.45
C LEU A 234 -8.27 19.50 -20.04
N ALA A 235 -8.88 20.44 -19.32
CA ALA A 235 -8.96 21.85 -19.71
C ALA A 235 -7.58 22.51 -19.76
N GLU A 236 -6.67 22.11 -18.86
CA GLU A 236 -5.25 22.51 -18.86
C GLU A 236 -4.42 21.77 -19.93
N LYS A 237 -5.06 20.99 -20.82
CA LYS A 237 -4.45 20.22 -21.93
C LYS A 237 -3.43 19.18 -21.47
N LEU A 238 -3.54 18.72 -20.22
CA LEU A 238 -2.72 17.64 -19.70
C LEU A 238 -3.37 16.30 -20.06
N LYS A 239 -2.57 15.37 -20.59
CA LYS A 239 -3.04 14.02 -20.90
C LYS A 239 -3.02 13.16 -19.63
N PRO A 240 -4.14 12.48 -19.29
CA PRO A 240 -4.15 11.55 -18.18
C PRO A 240 -3.22 10.37 -18.45
N ASN A 241 -2.70 9.79 -17.36
CA ASN A 241 -1.99 8.52 -17.42
C ASN A 241 -2.88 7.41 -16.82
N GLU A 242 -2.38 6.18 -16.84
CA GLU A 242 -3.07 5.01 -16.30
C GLU A 242 -3.51 5.19 -14.85
N ILE A 243 -2.65 5.76 -14.00
CA ILE A 243 -2.93 5.99 -12.58
C ILE A 243 -4.04 7.05 -12.42
N THR A 244 -4.04 8.10 -13.25
CA THR A 244 -5.11 9.10 -13.28
C THR A 244 -6.46 8.46 -13.54
N ILE A 245 -6.55 7.62 -14.58
CA ILE A 245 -7.80 6.97 -14.97
C ILE A 245 -8.27 6.01 -13.89
N LEU A 246 -7.36 5.20 -13.33
CA LEU A 246 -7.65 4.33 -12.19
C LEU A 246 -8.21 5.12 -11.01
N GLY A 247 -7.61 6.26 -10.69
CA GLY A 247 -8.07 7.18 -9.65
C GLY A 247 -9.51 7.64 -9.87
N VAL A 248 -9.86 8.09 -11.08
CA VAL A 248 -11.24 8.53 -11.38
C VAL A 248 -12.22 7.36 -11.37
N LEU A 249 -11.86 6.20 -11.92
CA LEU A 249 -12.70 5.00 -11.91
C LEU A 249 -13.00 4.52 -10.48
N ASN A 250 -12.02 4.57 -9.58
CA ASN A 250 -12.25 4.31 -8.16
C ASN A 250 -13.23 5.30 -7.54
N GLY A 251 -13.08 6.59 -7.86
CA GLY A 251 -14.02 7.63 -7.41
C GLY A 251 -15.44 7.37 -7.88
N CYS A 252 -15.60 6.97 -9.15
CA CYS A 252 -16.89 6.56 -9.71
C CYS A 252 -17.42 5.30 -9.02
N SER A 253 -16.59 4.27 -8.81
CA SER A 253 -16.98 3.00 -8.16
C SER A 253 -17.47 3.23 -6.73
N HIS A 254 -16.78 4.07 -5.96
CA HIS A 254 -17.16 4.39 -4.58
C HIS A 254 -18.41 5.26 -4.46
N THR A 255 -18.84 5.93 -5.53
CA THR A 255 -20.00 6.84 -5.53
C THR A 255 -21.13 6.39 -6.44
N GLY A 256 -20.97 5.27 -7.17
CA GLY A 256 -21.96 4.74 -8.09
C GLY A 256 -22.21 5.59 -9.33
N ILE A 257 -21.25 6.41 -9.78
CA ILE A 257 -21.41 7.29 -10.95
C ILE A 257 -21.11 6.53 -12.25
N ILE A 258 -22.08 5.74 -12.71
CA ILE A 258 -21.91 4.81 -13.84
C ILE A 258 -21.63 5.55 -15.16
N GLN A 259 -22.38 6.62 -15.45
CA GLN A 259 -22.28 7.31 -16.75
C GLN A 259 -20.87 7.85 -17.00
N HIS A 260 -20.30 8.58 -16.03
CA HIS A 260 -18.93 9.07 -16.13
C HIS A 260 -17.91 7.92 -16.11
N GLY A 261 -18.09 6.91 -15.25
CA GLY A 261 -17.20 5.74 -15.22
C GLY A 261 -17.13 4.99 -16.55
N SER A 262 -18.29 4.73 -17.18
CA SER A 262 -18.36 4.13 -18.51
C SER A 262 -17.73 5.02 -19.58
N SER A 263 -18.03 6.32 -19.58
CA SER A 263 -17.44 7.25 -20.55
C SER A 263 -15.92 7.27 -20.47
N ILE A 264 -15.36 7.34 -19.26
CA ILE A 264 -13.91 7.35 -19.05
C ILE A 264 -13.30 6.03 -19.51
N PHE A 265 -13.88 4.89 -19.13
CA PHE A 265 -13.35 3.57 -19.48
C PHE A 265 -13.30 3.33 -21.00
N TYR A 266 -14.38 3.62 -21.73
CA TYR A 266 -14.41 3.41 -23.19
C TYR A 266 -13.58 4.43 -23.98
N ASN A 267 -13.29 5.59 -23.39
CA ASN A 267 -12.46 6.61 -24.01
C ASN A 267 -10.96 6.45 -23.73
N MET A 268 -10.56 5.50 -22.87
CA MET A 268 -9.15 5.25 -22.51
C MET A 268 -8.24 5.11 -23.73
N GLU A 269 -8.60 4.19 -24.63
CA GLU A 269 -7.81 3.87 -25.80
C GLU A 269 -8.01 4.91 -26.90
N ASN A 270 -9.27 5.29 -27.17
CA ASN A 270 -9.63 6.17 -28.27
C ASN A 270 -9.14 7.61 -28.11
N LEU A 271 -9.20 8.19 -26.90
CA LEU A 271 -8.83 9.59 -26.67
C LEU A 271 -7.40 9.76 -26.13
N TRP A 272 -6.92 8.80 -25.35
CA TRP A 272 -5.65 8.93 -24.63
C TRP A 272 -4.61 7.87 -25.00
N GLY A 273 -4.95 6.89 -25.83
CA GLY A 273 -4.03 5.82 -26.24
C GLY A 273 -3.61 4.91 -25.07
N LEU A 274 -4.43 4.85 -24.02
CA LEU A 274 -4.17 4.04 -22.83
C LEU A 274 -4.86 2.69 -22.96
N VAL A 275 -4.08 1.63 -23.05
CA VAL A 275 -4.61 0.26 -23.06
C VAL A 275 -5.12 -0.09 -21.66
N PRO A 276 -6.39 -0.49 -21.49
CA PRO A 276 -6.91 -0.89 -20.20
C PRO A 276 -6.13 -2.06 -19.59
N LYS A 277 -5.66 -1.87 -18.36
CA LYS A 277 -4.98 -2.89 -17.52
C LYS A 277 -5.95 -3.58 -16.57
N ILE A 278 -5.51 -4.68 -15.95
CA ILE A 278 -6.31 -5.51 -15.04
C ILE A 278 -6.99 -4.68 -13.94
N GLU A 279 -6.30 -3.66 -13.41
CA GLU A 279 -6.81 -2.78 -12.37
C GLU A 279 -7.98 -1.91 -12.87
N HIS A 280 -7.91 -1.42 -14.12
CA HIS A 280 -8.98 -0.64 -14.72
C HIS A 280 -10.23 -1.47 -14.94
N TYR A 281 -10.08 -2.71 -15.42
CA TYR A 281 -11.19 -3.66 -15.52
C TYR A 281 -11.78 -3.96 -14.13
N GLY A 282 -10.93 -4.22 -13.14
CA GLY A 282 -11.31 -4.41 -11.74
C GLY A 282 -12.22 -3.31 -11.22
N CYS A 283 -11.79 -2.05 -11.34
CA CYS A 283 -12.58 -0.90 -10.88
C CYS A 283 -13.89 -0.72 -11.67
N TYR A 284 -13.88 -0.95 -12.99
CA TYR A 284 -15.08 -0.79 -13.80
C TYR A 284 -16.11 -1.91 -13.54
N ILE A 285 -15.65 -3.14 -13.35
CA ILE A 285 -16.49 -4.29 -12.98
C ILE A 285 -17.06 -4.09 -11.57
N ASP A 286 -16.25 -3.62 -10.63
CA ASP A 286 -16.69 -3.25 -9.27
C ASP A 286 -17.78 -2.17 -9.32
N LEU A 287 -17.60 -1.10 -10.11
CA LEU A 287 -18.61 -0.06 -10.33
C LEU A 287 -19.93 -0.64 -10.85
N LEU A 288 -19.88 -1.46 -11.89
CA LEU A 288 -21.08 -2.08 -12.48
C LEU A 288 -21.75 -3.05 -11.49
N GLY A 289 -20.95 -3.85 -10.79
CA GLY A 289 -21.41 -4.83 -9.81
C GLY A 289 -22.14 -4.17 -8.66
N ARG A 290 -21.52 -3.17 -8.02
CA ARG A 290 -22.14 -2.41 -6.93
C ARG A 290 -23.43 -1.72 -7.36
N ALA A 291 -23.47 -1.20 -8.58
CA ALA A 291 -24.66 -0.58 -9.15
C ALA A 291 -25.77 -1.57 -9.59
N GLY A 292 -25.56 -2.88 -9.47
CA GLY A 292 -26.56 -3.91 -9.77
C GLY A 292 -26.57 -4.38 -11.23
N PHE A 293 -25.66 -3.90 -12.07
CA PHE A 293 -25.54 -4.30 -13.48
C PHE A 293 -24.75 -5.61 -13.64
N LEU A 294 -25.13 -6.65 -12.88
CA LEU A 294 -24.40 -7.93 -12.79
C LEU A 294 -24.19 -8.60 -14.15
N ALA A 295 -25.20 -8.57 -15.03
CA ALA A 295 -25.09 -9.14 -16.37
C ALA A 295 -24.02 -8.43 -17.22
N LYS A 296 -23.98 -7.09 -17.15
CA LYS A 296 -22.98 -6.27 -17.88
C LYS A 296 -21.59 -6.47 -17.29
N ALA A 297 -21.49 -6.53 -15.96
CA ALA A 297 -20.23 -6.79 -15.25
C ALA A 297 -19.65 -8.17 -15.64
N PHE A 298 -20.47 -9.22 -15.63
CA PHE A 298 -20.04 -10.55 -16.03
C PHE A 298 -19.72 -10.65 -17.52
N GLY A 299 -20.47 -9.94 -18.38
CA GLY A 299 -20.14 -9.81 -19.81
C GLY A 299 -18.77 -9.16 -20.03
N MET A 300 -18.40 -8.18 -19.21
CA MET A 300 -17.08 -7.53 -19.27
C MET A 300 -15.95 -8.52 -18.96
N VAL A 301 -16.13 -9.36 -17.93
CA VAL A 301 -15.15 -10.40 -17.54
C VAL A 301 -14.96 -11.45 -18.63
N LYS A 302 -15.99 -11.77 -19.40
CA LYS A 302 -15.88 -12.73 -20.51
C LYS A 302 -15.16 -12.16 -21.73
N ASN A 303 -15.31 -10.85 -21.96
CA ASN A 303 -14.84 -10.20 -23.17
C ASN A 303 -13.50 -9.47 -23.01
N MET A 304 -12.93 -9.44 -21.79
CA MET A 304 -11.66 -8.78 -21.57
C MET A 304 -10.50 -9.56 -22.23
N PRO A 305 -9.50 -8.87 -22.80
CA PRO A 305 -8.39 -9.51 -23.50
C PRO A 305 -7.31 -10.09 -22.57
N ILE A 306 -7.50 -9.97 -21.25
CA ILE A 306 -6.55 -10.36 -20.20
C ILE A 306 -7.26 -11.33 -19.26
N SER A 307 -6.55 -12.32 -18.70
CA SER A 307 -7.13 -13.23 -17.71
C SER A 307 -7.59 -12.45 -16.46
N PRO A 308 -8.84 -12.64 -15.98
CA PRO A 308 -9.32 -12.00 -14.76
C PRO A 308 -8.55 -12.46 -13.52
N ASP A 309 -8.19 -11.51 -12.65
CA ASP A 309 -7.50 -11.80 -11.41
C ASP A 309 -8.46 -12.08 -10.24
N LEU A 310 -7.90 -12.47 -9.10
CA LEU A 310 -8.65 -12.76 -7.88
C LEU A 310 -9.48 -11.56 -7.40
N VAL A 311 -9.03 -10.32 -7.69
CA VAL A 311 -9.69 -9.09 -7.25
C VAL A 311 -11.00 -8.89 -8.03
N ILE A 312 -10.97 -9.08 -9.36
CA ILE A 312 -12.16 -9.00 -10.22
C ILE A 312 -13.22 -10.00 -9.78
N TRP A 313 -12.82 -11.25 -9.53
CA TRP A 313 -13.77 -12.26 -9.07
C TRP A 313 -14.37 -11.87 -7.72
N ARG A 314 -13.55 -11.45 -6.74
CA ARG A 314 -14.05 -10.95 -5.44
C ARG A 314 -15.05 -9.81 -5.59
N ALA A 315 -14.82 -8.87 -6.51
CA ALA A 315 -15.73 -7.76 -6.77
C ALA A 315 -17.10 -8.25 -7.28
N LEU A 316 -17.12 -9.18 -8.24
CA LEU A 316 -18.36 -9.78 -8.73
C LEU A 316 -19.11 -10.55 -7.64
N LEU A 317 -18.40 -11.29 -6.80
CA LEU A 317 -19.03 -12.04 -5.71
C LEU A 317 -19.62 -11.13 -4.65
N SER A 318 -18.89 -10.08 -4.29
CA SER A 318 -19.40 -9.04 -3.40
C SER A 318 -20.68 -8.43 -3.98
N ALA A 319 -20.71 -8.14 -5.28
CA ALA A 319 -21.90 -7.62 -5.95
C ALA A 319 -23.07 -8.62 -5.93
N CYS A 320 -22.85 -9.91 -6.20
CA CYS A 320 -23.89 -10.93 -6.11
C CYS A 320 -24.49 -11.01 -4.69
N ARG A 321 -23.64 -10.87 -3.66
CA ARG A 321 -24.05 -10.85 -2.26
C ARG A 321 -24.89 -9.61 -1.93
N ILE A 322 -24.40 -8.42 -2.29
CA ILE A 322 -25.09 -7.13 -2.09
C ILE A 322 -26.50 -7.17 -2.71
N HIS A 323 -26.61 -7.69 -3.93
CA HIS A 323 -27.86 -7.75 -4.69
C HIS A 323 -28.67 -9.04 -4.46
N ARG A 324 -28.25 -9.90 -3.51
CA ARG A 324 -28.89 -11.18 -3.17
C ARG A 324 -29.18 -12.08 -4.39
N SER A 325 -28.30 -12.06 -5.38
CA SER A 325 -28.48 -12.76 -6.65
C SER A 325 -27.80 -14.14 -6.63
N SER A 326 -28.47 -15.12 -6.04
CA SER A 326 -27.97 -16.50 -5.96
C SER A 326 -27.69 -17.11 -7.34
N CYS A 327 -28.57 -16.89 -8.30
CA CYS A 327 -28.42 -17.39 -9.67
C CYS A 327 -27.15 -16.88 -10.36
N PHE A 328 -26.80 -15.59 -10.18
CA PHE A 328 -25.55 -15.07 -10.72
C PHE A 328 -24.33 -15.61 -9.97
N GLY A 329 -24.42 -15.76 -8.65
CA GLY A 329 -23.37 -16.42 -7.86
C GLY A 329 -23.08 -17.84 -8.36
N GLU A 330 -24.11 -18.63 -8.68
CA GLU A 330 -23.95 -19.97 -9.26
C GLU A 330 -23.35 -19.96 -10.67
N ARG A 331 -23.68 -18.98 -11.51
CA ARG A 331 -23.06 -18.83 -12.83
C ARG A 331 -21.57 -18.50 -12.73
N VAL A 332 -21.19 -17.64 -11.78
CA VAL A 332 -19.78 -17.33 -11.52
C VAL A 332 -19.07 -18.58 -11.00
N MET A 333 -19.66 -19.31 -10.05
CA MET A 333 -19.15 -20.60 -9.56
C MET A 333 -18.85 -21.59 -10.68
N ASN A 334 -19.83 -21.88 -11.54
CA ASN A 334 -19.67 -22.86 -12.61
C ASN A 334 -18.53 -22.47 -13.57
N HIS A 335 -18.33 -21.17 -13.78
CA HIS A 335 -17.24 -20.69 -14.61
C HIS A 335 -15.88 -20.78 -13.89
N LEU A 336 -15.82 -20.51 -12.58
CA LEU A 336 -14.60 -20.67 -11.77
C LEU A 336 -14.17 -22.15 -11.69
N GLU A 337 -15.12 -23.07 -11.56
CA GLU A 337 -14.86 -24.52 -11.54
C GLU A 337 -14.33 -25.01 -12.90
N GLN A 338 -14.78 -24.43 -14.01
CA GLN A 338 -14.24 -24.72 -15.36
C GLN A 338 -12.82 -24.20 -15.59
N LEU A 339 -12.39 -23.17 -14.86
CA LEU A 339 -11.07 -22.57 -14.99
C LEU A 339 -9.98 -23.27 -14.16
N ASP A 340 -10.33 -24.36 -13.45
CA ASP A 340 -9.43 -25.13 -12.58
C ASP A 340 -8.59 -24.27 -11.61
N LEU A 341 -9.27 -23.28 -10.99
CA LEU A 341 -8.66 -22.33 -10.06
C LEU A 341 -8.24 -22.95 -8.71
N GLN A 342 -8.50 -24.24 -8.47
CA GLN A 342 -7.96 -24.99 -7.32
C GLN A 342 -6.43 -25.03 -7.34
N SER A 343 -5.81 -24.84 -8.51
CA SER A 343 -4.35 -24.71 -8.67
C SER A 343 -3.80 -23.32 -8.34
N CYS A 344 -4.65 -22.30 -8.17
CA CYS A 344 -4.26 -20.91 -7.99
C CYS A 344 -4.23 -20.52 -6.51
N ALA A 345 -3.11 -19.93 -6.06
CA ALA A 345 -2.95 -19.43 -4.70
C ALA A 345 -4.11 -18.48 -4.30
N GLY A 346 -4.90 -18.87 -3.29
CA GLY A 346 -6.03 -18.09 -2.79
C GLY A 346 -7.39 -18.34 -3.47
N GLY A 347 -7.46 -19.25 -4.45
CA GLY A 347 -8.71 -19.71 -5.08
C GLY A 347 -9.67 -20.37 -4.09
N ASP A 348 -9.15 -21.15 -3.14
CA ASP A 348 -9.97 -21.81 -2.12
C ASP A 348 -10.66 -20.81 -1.17
N VAL A 349 -9.99 -19.72 -0.81
CA VAL A 349 -10.59 -18.66 0.03
C VAL A 349 -11.77 -18.01 -0.70
N LEU A 350 -11.60 -17.74 -2.00
CA LEU A 350 -12.65 -17.18 -2.84
C LEU A 350 -13.85 -18.12 -2.92
N LEU A 351 -13.59 -19.40 -3.19
CA LEU A 351 -14.60 -20.44 -3.33
C LEU A 351 -15.36 -20.65 -2.01
N SER A 352 -14.63 -20.66 -0.89
CA SER A 352 -15.19 -20.73 0.47
C SER A 352 -16.12 -19.55 0.77
N ASN A 353 -15.69 -18.32 0.47
CA ASN A 353 -16.51 -17.12 0.67
C ASN A 353 -17.75 -17.10 -0.24
N LEU A 354 -17.64 -17.65 -1.45
CA LEU A 354 -18.76 -17.75 -2.39
C LEU A 354 -19.81 -18.75 -1.92
N TYR A 355 -19.39 -19.95 -1.51
CA TYR A 355 -20.30 -20.93 -0.92
C TYR A 355 -20.97 -20.39 0.35
N ALA A 356 -20.26 -19.63 1.18
CA ALA A 356 -20.85 -18.95 2.34
C ALA A 356 -21.91 -17.93 1.90
N SER A 357 -21.63 -17.11 0.88
CA SER A 357 -22.59 -16.13 0.36
C SER A 357 -23.85 -16.74 -0.27
N LEU A 358 -23.77 -18.00 -0.72
CA LEU A 358 -24.89 -18.77 -1.27
C LEU A 358 -25.57 -19.67 -0.22
N GLY A 359 -25.14 -19.64 1.04
CA GLY A 359 -25.66 -20.50 2.11
C GLY A 359 -25.31 -21.99 1.96
N LYS A 360 -24.34 -22.34 1.09
CA LYS A 360 -23.92 -23.72 0.82
C LYS A 360 -22.83 -24.17 1.80
N TRP A 361 -23.15 -24.25 3.08
CA TRP A 361 -22.19 -24.45 4.19
C TRP A 361 -21.40 -25.77 4.13
N GLU A 362 -21.99 -26.84 3.61
CA GLU A 362 -21.29 -28.12 3.42
C GLU A 362 -20.08 -27.97 2.49
N ASN A 363 -20.23 -27.19 1.42
CA ASN A 363 -19.15 -26.92 0.48
C ASN A 363 -18.09 -25.98 1.07
N VAL A 364 -18.48 -25.03 1.94
CA VAL A 364 -17.54 -24.20 2.71
C VAL A 364 -16.63 -25.08 3.56
N ALA A 365 -17.21 -26.02 4.31
CA ALA A 365 -16.47 -26.95 5.15
C ALA A 365 -15.52 -27.83 4.32
N ARG A 366 -15.99 -28.34 3.17
CA ARG A 366 -15.17 -29.13 2.25
C ARG A 366 -13.94 -28.36 1.76
N VAL A 367 -14.13 -27.13 1.28
CA VAL A 367 -13.04 -26.29 0.74
C VAL A 367 -12.04 -25.90 1.84
N ARG A 368 -12.50 -25.51 3.03
CA ARG A 368 -11.62 -25.15 4.15
C ARG A 368 -10.81 -26.35 4.68
N LYS A 369 -11.36 -27.57 4.62
CA LYS A 369 -10.65 -28.80 4.99
C LYS A 369 -9.47 -29.09 4.06
N THR A 370 -9.61 -28.81 2.76
CA THR A 370 -8.51 -28.88 1.78
C THR A 370 -7.45 -27.81 2.02
N MET A 371 -7.83 -26.62 2.50
CA MET A 371 -6.90 -25.52 2.83
C MET A 371 -5.99 -25.80 4.04
N GLY A 372 -6.39 -26.68 4.97
CA GLY A 372 -5.63 -26.99 6.18
C GLY A 372 -4.24 -27.61 5.96
N LYS A 373 -3.85 -27.91 4.71
CA LYS A 373 -2.53 -28.45 4.34
C LYS A 373 -1.55 -27.41 3.80
N GLU A 374 -2.03 -26.24 3.36
CA GLU A 374 -1.17 -25.15 2.93
C GLU A 374 -1.28 -24.00 3.93
N LYS A 375 -0.26 -23.80 4.77
CA LYS A 375 -0.12 -22.57 5.55
C LYS A 375 0.15 -21.40 4.60
N ASN A 376 -0.88 -20.95 3.88
CA ASN A 376 -0.84 -19.68 3.19
C ASN A 376 -0.72 -18.60 4.26
N ARG A 377 0.43 -17.90 4.25
CA ARG A 377 0.69 -16.69 5.04
C ARG A 377 -0.27 -15.61 4.57
N SER A 378 -1.51 -15.66 5.03
CA SER A 378 -2.44 -14.54 4.88
C SER A 378 -1.87 -13.35 5.65
N GLU A 379 -1.92 -12.16 5.04
CA GLU A 379 -1.57 -10.92 5.73
C GLU A 379 -2.45 -10.80 6.99
N ILE A 380 -1.82 -10.73 8.16
CA ILE A 380 -2.54 -10.60 9.43
C ILE A 380 -3.21 -9.22 9.45
N GLY A 381 -4.50 -9.20 9.78
CA GLY A 381 -5.25 -7.96 9.98
C GLY A 381 -4.61 -7.13 11.08
N CYS A 382 -4.23 -5.91 10.73
CA CYS A 382 -3.56 -4.98 11.60
C CYS A 382 -4.21 -3.60 11.48
N SER A 383 -4.51 -3.01 12.63
CA SER A 383 -5.02 -1.66 12.75
C SER A 383 -4.12 -0.83 13.64
N TRP A 384 -3.94 0.43 13.33
CA TRP A 384 -3.13 1.33 14.15
C TRP A 384 -3.76 2.73 14.27
N ILE A 385 -3.41 3.41 15.35
CA ILE A 385 -3.92 4.73 15.73
C ILE A 385 -2.76 5.61 16.18
N GLU A 386 -2.79 6.90 15.83
CA GLU A 386 -1.87 7.90 16.35
C GLU A 386 -2.51 8.62 17.55
N VAL A 387 -1.86 8.55 18.72
CA VAL A 387 -2.25 9.29 19.92
C VAL A 387 -1.01 9.94 20.51
N ASN A 388 -1.08 11.24 20.80
CA ASN A 388 0.05 12.02 21.35
C ASN A 388 1.35 11.91 20.53
N GLY A 389 1.27 11.78 19.20
CA GLY A 389 2.42 11.66 18.30
C GLY A 389 3.07 10.27 18.25
N PHE A 390 2.50 9.27 18.93
CA PHE A 390 2.94 7.88 18.90
C PHE A 390 1.92 7.01 18.15
N VAL A 391 2.43 6.11 17.31
CA VAL A 391 1.62 5.15 16.57
C VAL A 391 1.53 3.85 17.38
N HIS A 392 0.30 3.46 17.73
CA HIS A 392 0.00 2.22 18.45
C HIS A 392 -0.60 1.21 17.49
N GLU A 393 0.05 0.05 17.35
CA GLU A 393 -0.34 -1.04 16.44
C GLU A 393 -1.08 -2.14 17.20
N PHE A 394 -2.18 -2.65 16.62
CA PHE A 394 -3.01 -3.71 17.16
C PHE A 394 -3.18 -4.84 16.15
N ARG A 395 -3.03 -6.08 16.62
CA ARG A 395 -3.22 -7.30 15.83
C ARG A 395 -4.25 -8.21 16.49
N VAL A 396 -4.82 -9.12 15.69
CA VAL A 396 -5.68 -10.19 16.24
C VAL A 396 -4.84 -11.04 17.21
N ALA A 397 -5.36 -11.25 18.42
CA ALA A 397 -4.64 -11.88 19.54
C ALA A 397 -3.38 -11.14 20.02
N ASP A 398 -3.33 -9.81 19.87
CA ASP A 398 -2.23 -9.01 20.40
C ASP A 398 -2.06 -9.21 21.91
N SER A 399 -0.80 -9.38 22.32
CA SER A 399 -0.33 -9.54 23.70
C SER A 399 0.85 -8.62 24.01
N HIS A 400 1.29 -7.80 23.06
CA HIS A 400 2.52 -7.02 23.15
C HIS A 400 2.26 -5.55 23.51
N HIS A 401 1.04 -5.06 23.33
CA HIS A 401 0.71 -3.69 23.71
C HIS A 401 0.75 -3.52 25.25
N PRO A 402 1.46 -2.51 25.79
CA PRO A 402 1.63 -2.34 27.25
C PRO A 402 0.32 -2.23 28.05
N GLN A 403 -0.74 -1.71 27.40
CA GLN A 403 -2.06 -1.52 27.99
C GLN A 403 -3.11 -2.53 27.50
N ILE A 404 -2.70 -3.69 26.98
CA ILE A 404 -3.62 -4.61 26.29
C ILE A 404 -4.78 -5.08 27.19
N ASP A 405 -4.53 -5.32 28.47
CA ASP A 405 -5.56 -5.80 29.40
C ASP A 405 -6.63 -4.72 29.65
N GLU A 406 -6.19 -3.48 29.87
CA GLU A 406 -7.07 -2.31 30.03
C GLU A 406 -7.90 -2.05 28.76
N ILE A 407 -7.28 -2.23 27.59
CA ILE A 407 -7.96 -2.08 26.28
C ILE A 407 -9.03 -3.16 26.09
N ARG A 408 -8.74 -4.41 26.48
CA ARG A 408 -9.70 -5.52 26.38
C ARG A 408 -10.87 -5.35 27.36
N GLU A 409 -10.59 -4.86 28.56
CA GLU A 409 -11.63 -4.51 29.53
C GLU A 409 -12.51 -3.39 28.97
N LYS A 410 -11.90 -2.33 28.44
CA LYS A 410 -12.63 -1.22 27.82
C LYS A 410 -13.47 -1.69 26.63
N LEU A 411 -12.90 -2.54 25.78
CA LEU A 411 -13.62 -3.09 24.63
C LEU A 411 -14.83 -3.91 25.07
N SER A 412 -14.72 -4.69 26.15
CA SER A 412 -15.83 -5.44 26.72
C SER A 412 -16.95 -4.51 27.21
N GLU A 413 -16.59 -3.39 27.87
CA GLU A 413 -17.55 -2.34 28.25
C GLU A 413 -18.24 -1.73 27.01
N VAL A 414 -17.45 -1.39 25.98
CA VAL A 414 -17.93 -0.81 24.73
C VAL A 414 -18.93 -1.75 24.05
N LEU A 415 -18.56 -3.02 23.84
CA LEU A 415 -19.40 -4.03 23.21
C LEU A 415 -20.71 -4.27 23.99
N LYS A 416 -20.63 -4.30 25.33
CA LYS A 416 -21.82 -4.42 26.18
C LYS A 416 -22.77 -3.23 25.99
N ARG A 417 -22.26 -2.00 25.88
CA ARG A 417 -23.09 -0.81 25.68
C ARG A 417 -23.72 -0.75 24.30
N VAL A 418 -22.96 -1.03 23.24
CA VAL A 418 -23.53 -1.06 21.88
C VAL A 418 -24.51 -2.21 21.68
N GLY A 419 -24.35 -3.31 22.42
CA GLY A 419 -25.33 -4.40 22.47
C GLY A 419 -26.72 -3.96 22.96
N LEU A 420 -26.80 -2.96 23.85
CA LEU A 420 -28.08 -2.40 24.30
C LEU A 420 -28.82 -1.62 23.20
N VAL A 421 -28.10 -1.14 22.18
CA VAL A 421 -28.65 -0.41 21.03
C VAL A 421 -28.92 -1.36 19.85
N GLY A 422 -28.79 -2.68 20.07
CA GLY A 422 -29.14 -3.71 19.09
C GLY A 422 -27.99 -4.17 18.20
N TYR A 423 -26.74 -3.80 18.50
CA TYR A 423 -25.58 -4.43 17.85
C TYR A 423 -25.41 -5.87 18.36
N ALA A 424 -25.44 -6.84 17.45
CA ALA A 424 -25.06 -8.22 17.71
C ALA A 424 -23.82 -8.57 16.88
N VAL A 425 -22.90 -9.33 17.48
CA VAL A 425 -21.67 -9.78 16.79
C VAL A 425 -22.07 -10.72 15.67
N ASP A 426 -21.71 -10.38 14.43
CA ASP A 426 -21.94 -11.27 13.30
C ASP A 426 -20.77 -12.26 13.16
N SER A 427 -20.95 -13.47 13.69
CA SER A 427 -19.95 -14.54 13.65
C SER A 427 -19.97 -15.34 12.35
N THR A 428 -20.87 -15.05 11.39
CA THR A 428 -21.06 -15.85 10.16
C THR A 428 -19.79 -16.03 9.33
N ASN A 429 -18.88 -15.07 9.40
CA ASN A 429 -17.62 -15.08 8.63
C ASN A 429 -16.40 -15.70 9.35
N ALA A 430 -16.52 -16.07 10.64
CA ALA A 430 -15.41 -16.64 11.43
C ALA A 430 -15.07 -18.10 11.04
N SER A 431 -13.93 -18.60 11.51
CA SER A 431 -13.48 -19.99 11.27
C SER A 431 -14.38 -21.00 11.99
N PHE A 432 -14.75 -22.11 11.34
CA PHE A 432 -15.65 -23.13 11.90
C PHE A 432 -14.91 -24.13 12.82
N ASP A 433 -13.57 -24.12 12.84
CA ASP A 433 -12.77 -24.96 13.74
C ASP A 433 -12.82 -24.48 15.21
N LEU A 434 -13.53 -23.39 15.46
CA LEU A 434 -13.74 -22.75 16.75
C LEU A 434 -15.20 -22.94 17.16
N SER A 435 -15.46 -23.11 18.46
CA SER A 435 -16.84 -23.13 18.99
C SER A 435 -17.55 -21.80 18.65
N GLU A 436 -18.89 -21.77 18.70
CA GLU A 436 -19.64 -20.51 18.45
C GLU A 436 -19.18 -19.38 19.38
N GLU A 437 -18.89 -19.70 20.65
CA GLU A 437 -18.33 -18.76 21.63
C GLU A 437 -16.93 -18.28 21.22
N ASP A 438 -16.05 -19.18 20.79
CA ASP A 438 -14.69 -18.83 20.33
C ASP A 438 -14.72 -17.99 19.03
N ARG A 439 -15.71 -18.19 18.17
CA ARG A 439 -15.92 -17.41 16.94
C ARG A 439 -16.36 -15.99 17.24
N GLU A 440 -17.33 -15.84 18.13
CA GLU A 440 -17.79 -14.54 18.60
C GLU A 440 -16.66 -13.79 19.30
N GLN A 441 -15.85 -14.48 20.10
CA GLN A 441 -14.70 -13.88 20.79
C GLN A 441 -13.59 -13.46 19.81
N ALA A 442 -13.31 -14.25 18.77
CA ALA A 442 -12.34 -13.89 17.74
C ALA A 442 -12.75 -12.64 16.94
N VAL A 443 -14.05 -12.51 16.62
CA VAL A 443 -14.61 -11.36 15.90
C VAL A 443 -14.76 -10.13 16.80
N ALA A 444 -15.04 -10.34 18.08
CA ALA A 444 -15.05 -9.27 19.09
C ALA A 444 -13.68 -8.62 19.24
N LEU A 445 -12.59 -9.39 19.10
CA LEU A 445 -11.20 -8.95 19.26
C LEU A 445 -10.53 -8.52 17.94
N HIS A 446 -11.29 -8.13 16.92
CA HIS A 446 -10.72 -7.55 15.71
C HIS A 446 -9.90 -6.29 16.02
N SER A 447 -8.81 -6.12 15.27
CA SER A 447 -7.82 -5.05 15.47
C SER A 447 -8.44 -3.65 15.48
N GLU A 448 -9.47 -3.41 14.68
CA GLU A 448 -10.18 -2.13 14.60
C GLU A 448 -10.90 -1.80 15.91
N LYS A 449 -11.52 -2.81 16.53
CA LYS A 449 -12.27 -2.65 17.78
C LYS A 449 -11.32 -2.37 18.95
N LEU A 450 -10.17 -3.05 18.97
CA LEU A 450 -9.09 -2.75 19.92
C LEU A 450 -8.57 -1.32 19.75
N ALA A 451 -8.32 -0.89 18.52
CA ALA A 451 -7.86 0.47 18.21
C ALA A 451 -8.88 1.54 18.63
N VAL A 452 -10.19 1.30 18.43
CA VAL A 452 -11.24 2.21 18.92
C VAL A 452 -11.30 2.25 20.44
N ALA A 453 -11.23 1.11 21.11
CA ALA A 453 -11.24 1.06 22.57
C ALA A 453 -10.07 1.87 23.15
N PHE A 454 -8.86 1.68 22.60
CA PHE A 454 -7.69 2.48 22.96
C PHE A 454 -7.90 3.98 22.68
N GLY A 455 -8.46 4.32 21.51
CA GLY A 455 -8.79 5.70 21.16
C GLY A 455 -9.76 6.34 22.16
N LEU A 456 -10.81 5.63 22.57
CA LEU A 456 -11.79 6.10 23.56
C LEU A 456 -11.18 6.32 24.95
N MET A 457 -10.15 5.55 25.32
CA MET A 457 -9.45 5.70 26.60
C MET A 457 -8.51 6.92 26.62
N ASN A 458 -7.81 7.16 25.52
CA ASN A 458 -6.65 8.06 25.50
C ASN A 458 -6.89 9.40 24.77
N THR A 459 -8.13 9.69 24.35
CA THR A 459 -8.48 10.95 23.68
C THR A 459 -9.67 11.63 24.37
N ALA A 460 -9.72 12.96 24.30
CA ALA A 460 -10.73 13.73 25.01
C ALA A 460 -12.12 13.56 24.37
N ARG A 461 -13.18 13.80 25.16
CA ARG A 461 -14.56 13.83 24.65
C ARG A 461 -14.66 14.94 23.61
N GLY A 462 -15.02 14.58 22.37
CA GLY A 462 -15.14 15.49 21.23
C GLY A 462 -14.03 15.33 20.18
N ASP A 463 -12.89 14.73 20.52
CA ASP A 463 -11.83 14.48 19.53
C ASP A 463 -12.28 13.42 18.51
N SER A 464 -11.84 13.52 17.26
CA SER A 464 -12.06 12.45 16.27
C SER A 464 -11.07 11.29 16.51
N ILE A 465 -11.54 10.05 16.48
CA ILE A 465 -10.67 8.85 16.54
C ILE A 465 -10.28 8.47 15.10
N ARG A 466 -8.97 8.43 14.79
CA ARG A 466 -8.48 8.11 13.44
C ARG A 466 -7.71 6.79 13.43
N ILE A 467 -8.23 5.81 12.71
CA ILE A 467 -7.66 4.46 12.64
C ILE A 467 -7.29 4.13 11.21
N MET A 468 -6.18 3.44 11.06
CA MET A 468 -5.65 2.98 9.80
C MET A 468 -5.66 1.45 9.81
N LYS A 469 -6.08 0.83 8.71
CA LYS A 469 -6.15 -0.63 8.57
C LYS A 469 -5.48 -1.08 7.28
N ASN A 470 -4.70 -2.16 7.36
CA ASN A 470 -4.02 -2.75 6.20
C ASN A 470 -4.96 -3.57 5.29
N LEU A 471 -6.03 -4.14 5.85
CA LEU A 471 -7.06 -4.88 5.12
C LEU A 471 -8.32 -4.04 4.98
N ARG A 472 -9.26 -4.50 4.15
CA ARG A 472 -10.61 -3.92 4.06
C ARG A 472 -11.35 -4.10 5.40
N THR A 473 -12.13 -3.11 5.81
CA THR A 473 -12.99 -3.24 7.01
C THR A 473 -13.98 -4.40 6.79
N CYS A 474 -14.26 -5.24 7.79
CA CYS A 474 -15.29 -6.28 7.62
C CYS A 474 -16.68 -5.73 7.99
N GLU A 475 -17.74 -6.42 7.59
CA GLU A 475 -19.12 -5.93 7.79
C GLU A 475 -19.46 -5.79 9.27
N ASP A 476 -19.07 -6.77 10.08
CA ASP A 476 -19.22 -6.73 11.53
C ASP A 476 -18.51 -5.50 12.16
N CYS A 477 -17.25 -5.24 11.78
CA CYS A 477 -16.54 -4.07 12.29
C CYS A 477 -17.18 -2.77 11.79
N HIS A 478 -17.64 -2.70 10.55
CA HIS A 478 -18.33 -1.52 10.04
C HIS A 478 -19.63 -1.23 10.83
N THR A 479 -20.43 -2.26 11.12
CA THR A 479 -21.65 -2.15 11.94
C THR A 479 -21.32 -1.80 13.39
N ALA A 480 -20.28 -2.41 13.98
CA ALA A 480 -19.83 -2.09 15.32
C ALA A 480 -19.40 -0.61 15.43
N LEU A 481 -18.62 -0.12 14.47
CA LEU A 481 -18.12 1.26 14.47
C LEU A 481 -19.24 2.30 14.34
N LYS A 482 -20.29 1.99 13.56
CA LYS A 482 -21.52 2.80 13.54
C LYS A 482 -22.13 2.89 14.94
N ALA A 483 -22.43 1.76 15.56
CA ALA A 483 -23.05 1.72 16.88
C ALA A 483 -22.19 2.41 17.95
N ILE A 484 -20.86 2.23 17.89
CA ILE A 484 -19.93 2.92 18.81
C ILE A 484 -19.99 4.45 18.60
N SER A 485 -20.03 4.93 17.35
CA SER A 485 -20.10 6.36 17.04
C SER A 485 -21.38 7.01 17.57
N GLU A 486 -22.49 6.26 17.62
CA GLU A 486 -23.77 6.70 18.20
C GLU A 486 -23.70 6.73 19.73
N VAL A 487 -23.34 5.61 20.35
CA VAL A 487 -23.34 5.44 21.82
C VAL A 487 -22.37 6.37 22.52
N TYR A 488 -21.20 6.62 21.92
CA TYR A 488 -20.16 7.44 22.52
C TYR A 488 -20.16 8.88 22.01
N GLU A 489 -21.02 9.21 21.04
CA GLU A 489 -21.07 10.54 20.39
C GLU A 489 -19.69 10.99 19.88
N ARG A 490 -18.95 10.05 19.27
CA ARG A 490 -17.60 10.28 18.74
C ARG A 490 -17.57 10.10 17.24
N GLU A 491 -16.90 11.02 16.54
CA GLU A 491 -16.53 10.80 15.15
C GLU A 491 -15.37 9.79 15.09
N ILE A 492 -15.58 8.71 14.34
CA ILE A 492 -14.57 7.68 14.11
C ILE A 492 -14.26 7.66 12.61
N ILE A 493 -12.99 7.82 12.26
CA ILE A 493 -12.51 7.82 10.88
C ILE A 493 -11.60 6.62 10.71
N VAL A 494 -11.97 5.69 9.83
CA VAL A 494 -11.18 4.50 9.52
C VAL A 494 -10.75 4.53 8.07
N ARG A 495 -9.44 4.57 7.80
CA ARG A 495 -8.89 4.32 6.46
C ARG A 495 -8.58 2.85 6.33
N ASP A 496 -9.32 2.16 5.48
CA ASP A 496 -8.96 0.80 5.07
C ASP A 496 -8.08 0.81 3.80
N ARG A 497 -7.78 -0.36 3.25
CA ARG A 497 -6.96 -0.49 2.03
C ARG A 497 -7.55 0.24 0.81
N SER A 498 -8.86 0.49 0.79
CA SER A 498 -9.60 1.02 -0.35
C SER A 498 -10.03 2.48 -0.18
N ARG A 499 -10.46 2.87 1.03
CA ARG A 499 -11.09 4.17 1.27
C ARG A 499 -11.18 4.55 2.74
N PHE A 500 -11.64 5.77 2.99
CA PHE A 500 -12.10 6.22 4.30
C PHE A 500 -13.55 5.81 4.57
N HIS A 501 -13.81 5.49 5.83
CA HIS A 501 -15.13 5.36 6.42
C HIS A 501 -15.20 6.33 7.59
N THR A 502 -16.09 7.31 7.51
CA THR A 502 -16.33 8.26 8.59
C THR A 502 -17.66 7.92 9.23
N PHE A 503 -17.60 7.48 10.48
CA PHE A 503 -18.73 7.10 11.30
C PHE A 503 -19.10 8.26 12.22
N ARG A 504 -20.35 8.69 12.17
CA ARG A 504 -20.88 9.78 12.99
C ARG A 504 -22.35 9.53 13.29
N GLY A 505 -22.71 9.48 14.57
CA GLY A 505 -24.11 9.37 15.01
C GLY A 505 -24.81 8.13 14.48
N GLY A 506 -24.12 6.98 14.41
CA GLY A 506 -24.73 5.72 13.95
C GLY A 506 -24.67 5.51 12.44
N GLU A 507 -24.28 6.52 11.67
CA GLU A 507 -24.19 6.44 10.21
C GLU A 507 -22.74 6.45 9.72
N CYS A 508 -22.51 5.88 8.54
CA CYS A 508 -21.24 6.01 7.82
C CYS A 508 -21.47 6.83 6.55
N LEU A 509 -20.57 7.77 6.24
CA LEU A 509 -20.65 8.61 5.03
C LEU A 509 -20.73 7.83 3.71
N CYS A 510 -20.44 6.54 3.74
CA CYS A 510 -20.57 5.69 2.58
C CYS A 510 -21.96 5.17 2.28
N VAL A 511 -22.93 5.37 3.19
CA VAL A 511 -24.33 4.95 3.00
C VAL A 511 -24.43 3.45 2.70
N ASP A 512 -23.60 2.62 3.34
CA ASP A 512 -23.49 1.17 3.12
C ASP A 512 -23.15 0.74 1.69
N TYR A 513 -22.65 1.68 0.89
CA TYR A 513 -22.16 1.44 -0.45
C TYR A 513 -20.63 1.33 -0.40
N TRP A 514 -20.07 0.19 0.03
CA TRP A 514 -18.62 -0.08 0.00
C TRP A 514 -18.21 -1.38 -0.65
#